data_AF-A0A2D5G640-F1
#
_entry.id   AF-A0A2D5G640-F1
#
_cell.length_a   1.000
_cell.length_b   1.000
_cell.length_c   1.000
_cell.angle_alpha   90.00
_cell.angle_beta   90.00
_cell.angle_gamma   90.00
#
_symmetry.space_group_name_H-M   'P 1'
#
loop_
_entity.id
_entity.type
_entity.pdbx_description
1 polymer ?
#
loop_
_entity_poly.entity_id
_entity_poly.type
_entity_poly.pdbx_seq_one_letter_code
_entity_poly.pdbx_strand_id
1 'polypeptide(L)'
;MGAPEQLQKLLQQNGLDQAEVTVSFCNTEYWAATNWFVLSEVVGQEGVKLYPEPMVEWSAAGLPMDNVPGRLKWAWLNTKQWFANTF
;
A
#
# COMPACT_ATOMS: atom_id res chain seq x y z
N MET A 1 -7.18 -9.57 26.02
CA MET A 1 -6.25 -9.47 24.87
C MET A 1 -6.05 -8.00 24.61
N GLY A 2 -4.83 -7.50 24.78
CA GLY A 2 -4.52 -6.08 24.56
C GLY A 2 -4.42 -5.76 23.07
N ALA A 3 -4.57 -4.48 22.71
CA ALA A 3 -4.33 -4.00 21.34
C ALA A 3 -2.94 -4.38 20.76
N PRO A 4 -1.83 -4.39 21.53
CA PRO A 4 -0.51 -4.77 21.00
C PRO A 4 -0.42 -6.25 20.58
N GLU A 5 -1.05 -7.15 21.34
CA GLU A 5 -1.04 -8.60 21.05
C GLU A 5 -1.79 -8.91 19.75
N GLN A 6 -2.89 -8.19 19.49
CA GLN A 6 -3.65 -8.32 18.24
C GLN A 6 -2.85 -7.83 17.04
N LEU A 7 -2.11 -6.72 17.19
CA LEU A 7 -1.24 -6.19 16.14
C LEU A 7 -0.11 -7.16 15.81
N GLN A 8 0.59 -7.70 16.82
CA GLN A 8 1.65 -8.69 16.60
C GLN A 8 1.16 -9.92 15.83
N LYS A 9 -0.01 -10.44 16.19
CA LYS A 9 -0.63 -11.57 15.47
C LYS A 9 -0.91 -11.19 14.01
N LEU A 10 -1.38 -9.97 13.76
CA LEU A 10 -1.66 -9.49 12.41
C LEU A 10 -0.37 -9.35 11.59
N LEU A 11 0.72 -8.89 12.20
CA LEU A 11 2.03 -8.82 11.51
C LEU A 11 2.54 -10.20 11.12
N GLN A 12 2.49 -11.17 12.03
CA GLN A 12 2.89 -12.55 11.75
C GLN A 12 2.04 -13.19 10.63
N GLN A 13 0.73 -12.96 10.64
CA GLN A 13 -0.17 -13.46 9.61
C GLN A 13 0.14 -12.91 8.21
N ASN A 14 0.67 -11.69 8.15
CA ASN A 14 1.02 -11.03 6.90
C ASN A 14 2.53 -11.15 6.57
N GLY A 15 3.30 -11.88 7.38
CA GLY A 15 4.74 -12.06 7.19
C GLY A 15 5.57 -10.78 7.33
N LEU A 16 5.03 -9.76 8.00
CA LEU A 16 5.71 -8.48 8.20
C LEU A 16 6.80 -8.55 9.27
N ASP A 17 6.76 -9.56 10.14
CA ASP A 17 7.77 -9.84 11.17
C ASP A 17 9.10 -10.38 10.60
N GLN A 18 9.07 -10.94 9.39
CA GLN A 18 10.22 -11.52 8.70
C GLN A 18 10.92 -10.53 7.76
N ALA A 19 10.33 -9.36 7.53
CA ALA A 19 10.87 -8.35 6.64
C ALA A 19 12.01 -7.59 7.32
N GLU A 20 13.19 -7.58 6.70
CA GLU A 20 14.33 -6.74 7.14
C GLU A 20 14.00 -5.24 7.05
N VAL A 21 13.22 -4.87 6.03
CA VAL A 21 12.75 -3.49 5.83
C VAL A 21 11.28 -3.52 5.46
N THR A 22 10.46 -2.78 6.21
CA THR A 22 9.05 -2.56 5.90
C THR A 22 8.87 -1.11 5.46
N VAL A 23 8.31 -0.87 4.27
CA VAL A 23 8.06 0.49 3.76
C VAL A 23 6.57 0.78 3.76
N SER A 24 6.17 1.83 4.47
CA SER A 24 4.80 2.33 4.48
C SER A 24 4.61 3.43 3.43
N PHE A 25 3.60 3.30 2.57
CA PHE A 25 3.26 4.26 1.51
C PHE A 25 1.74 4.35 1.30
N CYS A 26 1.27 5.42 0.63
CA CYS A 26 -0.15 5.63 0.33
C CYS A 26 -0.35 6.39 -1.00
N ASN A 27 -1.60 6.45 -1.49
CA ASN A 27 -1.98 7.25 -2.64
C ASN A 27 -1.98 8.77 -2.34
N THR A 28 -2.22 9.18 -1.09
CA THR A 28 -2.33 10.59 -0.68
C THR A 28 -1.70 10.82 0.71
N GLU A 29 -0.52 10.23 0.93
CA GLU A 29 0.42 10.38 2.06
C GLU A 29 -0.07 10.10 3.49
N TYR A 30 -1.19 10.67 3.94
CA TYR A 30 -1.55 10.75 5.37
C TYR A 30 -1.65 9.39 6.07
N TRP A 31 -2.20 8.37 5.40
CA TRP A 31 -2.34 7.03 5.98
C TRP A 31 -1.01 6.30 6.13
N ALA A 32 -0.01 6.66 5.32
CA ALA A 32 1.31 6.04 5.39
C ALA A 32 2.01 6.38 6.72
N ALA A 33 1.87 7.62 7.19
CA ALA A 33 2.45 8.08 8.45
C ALA A 33 1.83 7.36 9.66
N THR A 34 0.52 7.16 9.66
CA THR A 34 -0.18 6.42 10.72
C THR A 34 0.29 4.97 10.80
N ASN A 35 0.39 4.29 9.65
CA ASN A 35 0.88 2.92 9.60
C ASN A 35 2.33 2.83 10.09
N TRP A 36 3.19 3.75 9.65
CA TRP A 36 4.57 3.84 10.11
C TRP A 36 4.64 3.99 11.63
N PHE A 37 3.87 4.93 12.21
CA PHE A 37 3.86 5.19 13.65
C PHE A 37 3.38 3.97 14.46
N VAL A 38 2.32 3.29 14.02
CA VAL A 38 1.84 2.08 14.71
C VAL A 38 2.89 0.98 14.68
N LEU A 39 3.54 0.78 13.55
CA LEU A 39 4.56 -0.27 13.39
C LEU A 39 5.84 0.06 14.17
N SER A 40 6.35 1.30 14.08
CA SER A 40 7.60 1.71 14.72
C SER A 40 7.43 1.97 16.22
N GLU A 41 6.41 2.72 16.63
CA GLU A 41 6.30 3.22 18.01
C GLU A 41 5.41 2.33 18.89
N VAL A 42 4.29 1.83 18.36
CA VAL A 42 3.33 1.07 19.17
C VAL A 42 3.75 -0.40 19.27
N VAL A 43 4.13 -1.00 18.14
CA VAL A 43 4.59 -2.40 18.10
C VAL A 43 6.09 -2.51 18.39
N GLY A 44 6.89 -1.49 18.08
CA GLY A 44 8.34 -1.53 18.26
C GLY A 44 9.06 -2.30 17.16
N GLN A 45 8.50 -2.37 15.94
CA GLN A 45 9.13 -3.07 14.83
C GLN A 45 10.32 -2.25 14.30
N GLU A 46 11.49 -2.88 14.26
CA GLU A 46 12.68 -2.28 13.67
C GLU A 46 12.64 -2.34 12.13
N GLY A 47 13.34 -1.43 11.46
CA GLY A 47 13.42 -1.43 9.99
C GLY A 47 12.20 -0.86 9.26
N VAL A 48 11.27 -0.22 9.95
CA VAL A 48 10.09 0.42 9.33
C VAL A 48 10.47 1.81 8.81
N LYS A 49 10.26 2.03 7.51
CA LYS A 49 10.52 3.30 6.82
C LYS A 49 9.22 3.89 6.28
N LEU A 50 9.14 5.21 6.31
CA LEU A 50 8.06 5.96 5.69
C LEU A 50 8.51 6.44 4.31
N TYR A 51 7.77 6.10 3.27
CA TYR A 51 7.86 6.78 1.98
C TYR A 51 6.85 7.94 2.01
N PRO A 52 7.31 9.20 2.11
CA PRO A 52 6.43 10.33 2.35
C PRO A 52 5.64 10.70 1.10
N GLU A 53 6.20 10.50 -0.09
CA GLU A 53 5.60 10.96 -1.35
C GLU A 53 4.35 10.13 -1.74
N PRO A 54 3.38 10.72 -2.44
CA PRO A 54 2.18 10.01 -2.84
C PRO A 54 2.48 9.11 -4.05
N MET A 55 1.81 7.95 -4.14
CA MET A 55 1.88 7.11 -5.34
C MET A 55 1.46 7.85 -6.64
N VAL A 56 0.69 8.93 -6.51
CA VAL A 56 0.36 9.82 -7.64
C VAL A 56 1.62 10.39 -8.27
N GLU A 57 2.58 10.85 -7.47
CA GLU A 57 3.84 11.42 -7.97
C GLU A 57 4.72 10.35 -8.62
N TRP A 58 4.86 9.18 -7.97
CA TRP A 58 5.55 8.02 -8.53
C TRP A 58 5.01 7.63 -9.92
N SER A 59 3.68 7.58 -10.03
CA SER A 59 3.00 7.23 -11.27
C SER A 59 3.16 8.28 -12.37
N ALA A 60 3.14 9.57 -11.99
CA ALA A 60 3.31 10.69 -12.91
C ALA A 60 4.75 10.78 -13.45
N ALA A 61 5.74 10.41 -12.63
CA ALA A 61 7.14 10.29 -13.02
C ALA A 61 7.41 9.10 -13.95
N GLY A 62 6.43 8.22 -14.21
CA GLY A 62 6.58 7.07 -15.07
C GLY A 62 7.51 5.99 -14.51
N LEU A 63 7.68 5.96 -13.18
CA LEU A 63 8.50 4.96 -12.51
C LEU A 63 7.88 3.55 -12.62
N PRO A 64 8.68 2.49 -12.43
CA PRO A 64 8.19 1.12 -12.52
C PRO A 64 7.00 0.87 -11.57
N MET A 65 5.94 0.27 -12.08
CA MET A 65 4.74 -0.06 -11.34
C MET A 65 4.20 -1.40 -11.81
N ASP A 66 3.90 -2.27 -10.86
CA ASP A 66 3.25 -3.55 -11.14
C ASP A 66 1.74 -3.37 -11.33
N ASN A 67 1.12 -4.31 -12.04
CA ASN A 67 -0.33 -4.40 -12.25
C ASN A 67 -0.97 -3.21 -13.00
N VAL A 68 -0.17 -2.35 -13.63
CA VAL A 68 -0.68 -1.28 -14.50
C VAL A 68 -1.24 -1.91 -15.78
N PRO A 69 -2.55 -1.75 -16.09
CA PRO A 69 -3.09 -2.27 -17.33
C PRO A 69 -2.45 -1.55 -18.52
N GLY A 70 -1.86 -2.32 -19.44
CA GLY A 70 -1.36 -1.78 -20.70
C GLY A 70 -2.48 -1.08 -21.48
N ARG A 71 -2.12 -0.16 -22.38
CA ARG A 71 -3.06 0.72 -23.10
C ARG A 71 -4.24 -0.03 -23.75
N LEU A 72 -3.98 -1.19 -24.38
CA LEU A 72 -5.02 -2.02 -25.00
C LEU A 72 -5.94 -2.69 -23.97
N LYS A 73 -5.36 -3.21 -22.89
CA LYS A 73 -6.12 -3.82 -21.79
C LYS A 73 -6.99 -2.77 -21.11
N TRP A 74 -6.46 -1.56 -20.90
CA TRP A 74 -7.18 -0.42 -20.35
C TRP A 74 -8.35 0.01 -21.25
N ALA A 75 -8.14 0.10 -22.56
CA ALA A 75 -9.22 0.40 -23.50
C ALA A 75 -10.35 -0.63 -23.43
N TRP A 76 -10.03 -1.92 -23.42
CA TRP A 76 -11.02 -2.99 -23.30
C TRP A 76 -11.76 -2.98 -21.95
N LEU A 77 -11.04 -2.74 -20.84
CA LEU A 77 -11.63 -2.62 -19.51
C LEU A 77 -12.63 -1.46 -19.46
N ASN A 78 -12.28 -0.29 -20.00
CA ASN A 78 -13.20 0.85 -20.08
C ASN A 78 -14.41 0.56 -20.95
N THR A 79 -14.24 -0.08 -22.10
CA THR A 79 -15.37 -0.46 -22.95
C THR A 79 -16.33 -1.38 -22.20
N LYS A 80 -15.81 -2.41 -21.53
CA LYS A 80 -16.64 -3.30 -20.69
C LYS A 80 -17.37 -2.56 -19.58
N GLN A 81 -16.68 -1.67 -18.88
CA GLN A 81 -17.25 -0.92 -17.77
C GLN A 81 -18.32 0.07 -18.25
N TRP A 82 -18.12 0.69 -19.42
CA TRP A 82 -19.12 1.55 -20.05
C TRP A 82 -20.40 0.79 -20.41
N PHE A 83 -20.28 -0.40 -21.02
CA PHE A 83 -21.45 -1.22 -21.33
C PHE A 83 -22.21 -1.63 -20.06
N ALA A 84 -21.51 -2.05 -19.01
CA ALA A 84 -22.13 -2.48 -17.74
C ALA A 84 -22.80 -1.35 -16.94
N ASN A 85 -22.38 -0.09 -17.15
CA ASN A 85 -22.93 1.06 -16.44
C ASN A 85 -24.00 1.81 -17.24
N THR A 86 -24.09 1.56 -18.56
CA THR A 86 -25.03 2.25 -19.46
C THR A 86 -26.24 1.39 -19.81
N PHE A 87 -26.11 0.06 -19.78
CA PHE A 87 -27.18 -0.92 -20.02
C PHE A 87 -27.23 -1.92 -18.87
#